data_AF-A0A4C1UDX2-F1
#
_entry.id   AF-A0A4C1UDX2-F1
#
_cell.length_a   1.000
_cell.length_b   1.000
_cell.length_c   1.000
_cell.angle_alpha   90.00
_cell.angle_beta   90.00
_cell.angle_gamma   90.00
#
_symmetry.space_group_name_H-M   'P 1'
#
loop_
_entity.id
_entity.type
_entity.pdbx_description
1 polymer ?
#
loop_
_entity_poly.entity_id
_entity_poly.type
_entity_poly.pdbx_seq_one_letter_code
_entity_poly.pdbx_strand_id
1 'polypeptide(L)'
;MEIDENGVLRLKGRIKAAKDVSFTLNRPAVLSGDSSIAKLIMKHYHERFNHGNHNTVMNEIRQKYYITSLRSKLRKIAHECQWCRTNRSLPKMPSAEGDLPPERLRHHQPLHVYSGL
;
A
#
# COMPACT_ATOMS: atom_id res chain seq x y z
N MET A 1 -15.41 -17.01 6.55
CA MET A 1 -16.03 -16.01 5.65
C MET A 1 -17.55 -16.14 5.79
N GLU A 2 -18.32 -15.12 5.44
CA GLU A 2 -19.79 -15.13 5.50
C GLU A 2 -20.36 -14.53 4.21
N ILE A 3 -21.50 -15.00 3.74
CA ILE A 3 -22.21 -14.41 2.60
C ILE A 3 -23.24 -13.44 3.16
N ASP A 4 -23.28 -12.22 2.65
CA ASP A 4 -24.28 -11.22 3.07
C ASP A 4 -25.62 -11.41 2.36
N GLU A 5 -26.63 -10.61 2.75
CA GLU A 5 -27.99 -10.66 2.20
C GLU A 5 -28.04 -10.38 0.68
N ASN A 6 -27.00 -9.75 0.12
CA ASN A 6 -26.87 -9.46 -1.30
C ASN A 6 -26.07 -10.56 -2.04
N GLY A 7 -25.76 -11.68 -1.39
CA GLY A 7 -24.98 -12.77 -1.97
C GLY A 7 -23.49 -12.49 -2.08
N VAL A 8 -22.96 -11.44 -1.42
CA VAL A 8 -21.54 -11.09 -1.49
C VAL A 8 -20.75 -11.82 -0.41
N LEU A 9 -19.69 -12.51 -0.82
CA LEU A 9 -18.75 -13.13 0.11
C LEU A 9 -17.92 -12.06 0.83
N ARG A 10 -17.97 -12.06 2.16
CA ARG A 10 -17.23 -11.13 3.02
C ARG A 10 -16.33 -11.85 4.02
N LEU A 11 -15.22 -11.22 4.35
CA LEU A 11 -14.35 -11.71 5.42
C LEU A 11 -14.92 -11.36 6.78
N LYS A 12 -14.80 -12.30 7.71
CA LYS A 12 -15.21 -12.11 9.10
C LYS A 12 -14.02 -11.53 9.87
N GLY A 13 -14.09 -10.24 10.21
CA GLY A 13 -13.07 -9.59 11.04
C GLY A 13 -13.14 -10.00 12.52
N ARG A 14 -12.04 -9.76 13.25
CA ARG A 14 -11.97 -9.93 14.72
C ARG A 14 -12.42 -8.70 15.51
N ILE A 15 -12.55 -7.56 14.84
CA ILE A 15 -12.94 -6.27 15.43
C ILE A 15 -14.46 -6.03 15.38
N LYS A 16 -15.29 -7.09 15.37
CA LYS A 16 -16.77 -6.98 15.31
C LYS A 16 -17.38 -6.14 16.42
N ALA A 17 -16.74 -6.07 17.60
CA ALA A 17 -17.24 -5.34 18.76
C ALA A 17 -16.90 -3.84 18.78
N ALA A 18 -16.07 -3.36 17.84
CA ALA A 18 -15.72 -1.94 17.77
C ALA A 18 -16.90 -1.13 17.23
N LYS A 19 -17.43 -0.20 18.04
CA LYS A 19 -18.62 0.60 17.72
C LYS A 19 -18.35 1.66 16.64
N ASP A 20 -17.13 2.17 16.56
CA ASP A 20 -16.76 3.28 15.67
C ASP A 20 -16.08 2.83 14.36
N VAL A 21 -16.24 1.56 14.00
CA VAL A 21 -15.64 0.99 12.78
C VAL A 21 -16.70 0.77 11.72
N SER A 22 -16.48 1.32 10.52
CA SER A 22 -17.38 1.12 9.38
C SER A 22 -17.57 -0.36 9.08
N PHE A 23 -18.79 -0.74 8.69
CA PHE A 23 -19.15 -2.11 8.35
C PHE A 23 -18.21 -2.70 7.28
N THR A 24 -17.88 -1.91 6.25
CA THR A 24 -17.02 -2.32 5.14
C THR A 24 -15.57 -2.56 5.59
N LEU A 25 -15.10 -1.80 6.56
CA LEU A 25 -13.77 -1.98 7.15
C LEU A 25 -13.69 -3.25 8.01
N ASN A 26 -14.75 -3.53 8.75
CA ASN A 26 -14.84 -4.74 9.58
C ASN A 26 -15.01 -6.02 8.74
N ARG A 27 -15.79 -5.91 7.66
CA ARG A 27 -16.21 -7.02 6.80
C ARG A 27 -16.00 -6.69 5.33
N PRO A 28 -14.74 -6.65 4.85
CA PRO A 28 -14.44 -6.30 3.48
C PRO A 28 -14.98 -7.35 2.51
N ALA A 29 -15.42 -6.90 1.33
CA ALA A 29 -15.90 -7.76 0.27
C ALA A 29 -14.73 -8.53 -0.36
N VAL A 30 -14.88 -9.85 -0.50
CA VAL A 30 -13.86 -10.71 -1.09
C VAL A 30 -13.97 -10.64 -2.61
N LEU A 31 -12.88 -10.30 -3.26
CA LEU A 31 -12.78 -10.25 -4.72
C LEU A 31 -11.64 -11.15 -5.19
N SER A 32 -11.90 -11.93 -6.23
CA SER A 32 -10.81 -12.57 -6.96
C SER A 32 -9.97 -11.49 -7.64
N GLY A 33 -8.67 -11.45 -7.39
CA GLY A 33 -7.82 -10.45 -8.04
C GLY A 33 -7.75 -10.58 -9.57
N ASP A 34 -8.17 -11.71 -10.13
CA ASP A 34 -8.17 -11.94 -11.59
C ASP A 34 -9.41 -11.32 -12.26
N SER A 35 -10.44 -11.02 -11.46
CA SER A 35 -11.64 -10.33 -11.93
C SER A 35 -11.31 -8.95 -12.50
N SER A 36 -12.04 -8.56 -13.54
CA SER A 36 -11.89 -7.24 -14.18
C SER A 36 -12.16 -6.11 -13.18
N ILE A 37 -13.12 -6.28 -12.27
CA ILE A 37 -13.45 -5.27 -11.26
C ILE A 37 -12.31 -5.05 -10.27
N ALA A 38 -11.64 -6.12 -9.81
CA ALA A 38 -10.49 -5.98 -8.93
C ALA A 38 -9.35 -5.21 -9.61
N LYS A 39 -9.09 -5.49 -10.91
CA LYS A 39 -8.09 -4.77 -11.70
C LYS A 39 -8.43 -3.28 -11.82
N LEU A 40 -9.68 -2.94 -12.10
CA LEU A 40 -10.15 -1.56 -12.18
C LEU A 40 -9.98 -0.83 -10.83
N ILE A 41 -10.36 -1.46 -9.72
CA ILE A 41 -10.18 -0.91 -8.37
C ILE A 41 -8.69 -0.66 -8.10
N MET A 42 -7.84 -1.65 -8.34
CA MET A 42 -6.39 -1.51 -8.11
C MET A 42 -5.78 -0.39 -8.97
N LYS A 43 -6.21 -0.25 -10.23
CA LYS A 43 -5.77 0.83 -11.13
C LYS A 43 -6.22 2.21 -10.63
N HIS A 44 -7.49 2.34 -10.24
CA HIS A 44 -8.04 3.58 -9.69
C HIS A 44 -7.26 4.04 -8.46
N TYR A 45 -7.01 3.14 -7.50
CA TYR A 45 -6.24 3.49 -6.31
C TYR A 45 -4.76 3.76 -6.63
N HIS A 46 -4.17 3.02 -7.57
CA HIS A 46 -2.80 3.30 -8.02
C HIS A 46 -2.65 4.73 -8.58
N GLU A 47 -3.60 5.19 -9.39
CA GLU A 47 -3.60 6.54 -9.95
C GLU A 47 -3.94 7.60 -8.89
N ARG A 48 -4.94 7.34 -8.04
CA ARG A 48 -5.38 8.25 -6.96
C ARG A 48 -4.28 8.56 -5.95
N PHE A 49 -3.39 7.61 -5.69
CA PHE A 49 -2.26 7.78 -4.76
C PHE A 49 -0.97 8.16 -5.50
N ASN A 50 -1.11 8.91 -6.60
CA ASN A 50 -0.05 9.51 -7.39
C ASN A 50 1.02 8.50 -7.83
N HIS A 51 0.61 7.29 -8.18
CA HIS A 51 1.48 6.22 -8.66
C HIS A 51 2.60 5.78 -7.69
N GLY A 52 2.56 6.27 -6.45
CA GLY A 52 3.53 6.01 -5.40
C GLY A 52 2.99 5.11 -4.29
N ASN A 53 3.82 4.89 -3.27
CA ASN A 53 3.41 4.32 -1.97
C ASN A 53 2.55 3.04 -2.06
N HIS A 54 3.15 1.99 -2.59
CA HIS A 54 2.50 0.68 -2.77
C HIS A 54 1.80 0.15 -1.51
N ASN A 55 2.41 0.33 -0.33
CA ASN A 55 1.85 -0.10 0.93
C ASN A 55 0.60 0.72 1.32
N THR A 56 0.61 2.04 1.07
CA THR A 56 -0.55 2.91 1.30
C THR A 56 -1.72 2.48 0.43
N VAL A 57 -1.49 2.29 -0.87
CA VAL A 57 -2.51 1.79 -1.81
C VAL A 57 -3.09 0.46 -1.32
N MET A 58 -2.23 -0.48 -0.92
CA MET A 58 -2.69 -1.77 -0.41
C MET A 58 -3.53 -1.63 0.87
N ASN A 59 -3.13 -0.76 1.79
CA ASN A 59 -3.85 -0.54 3.03
C ASN A 59 -5.23 0.07 2.78
N GLU A 60 -5.31 1.06 1.90
CA GLU A 60 -6.55 1.72 1.50
C GLU A 60 -7.51 0.78 0.76
N ILE A 61 -7.00 -0.12 -0.08
CA ILE A 61 -7.81 -1.19 -0.69
C ILE A 61 -8.32 -2.14 0.40
N ARG A 62 -7.47 -2.58 1.34
CA ARG A 62 -7.85 -3.52 2.40
C ARG A 62 -8.90 -3.00 3.36
N GLN A 63 -9.01 -1.68 3.49
CA GLN A 63 -10.10 -1.07 4.27
C GLN A 63 -11.48 -1.32 3.67
N LYS A 64 -11.59 -1.74 2.40
CA LYS A 64 -12.88 -1.95 1.73
C LYS A 64 -13.03 -3.32 1.08
N TYR A 65 -11.93 -3.87 0.56
CA TYR A 65 -11.91 -5.07 -0.26
C TYR A 65 -10.80 -6.03 0.18
N TYR A 66 -11.11 -7.31 0.15
CA TYR A 66 -10.12 -8.36 0.26
C TYR A 66 -9.87 -8.98 -1.12
N ILE A 67 -8.87 -8.43 -1.81
CA ILE A 67 -8.48 -8.88 -3.14
C ILE A 67 -7.43 -9.99 -3.02
N THR A 68 -7.70 -11.16 -3.61
CA THR A 68 -6.72 -12.27 -3.61
C THR A 68 -5.47 -11.90 -4.39
N SER A 69 -4.30 -12.21 -3.84
CA SER A 69 -2.99 -11.89 -4.43
C SER A 69 -2.80 -10.38 -4.74
N LEU A 70 -3.38 -9.50 -3.91
CA LEU A 70 -3.34 -8.03 -4.08
C LEU A 70 -1.92 -7.51 -4.34
N ARG A 71 -0.93 -7.93 -3.55
CA ARG A 71 0.45 -7.42 -3.65
C ARG A 71 1.09 -7.67 -5.01
N SER A 72 1.00 -8.91 -5.51
CA SER A 72 1.60 -9.27 -6.80
C SER A 72 0.85 -8.61 -7.96
N LYS A 73 -0.48 -8.54 -7.88
CA LYS A 73 -1.33 -7.94 -8.92
C LYS A 73 -1.17 -6.42 -8.99
N LEU A 74 -1.09 -5.74 -7.85
CA LEU A 74 -0.82 -4.31 -7.80
C LEU A 74 0.58 -3.98 -8.30
N ARG A 75 1.59 -4.84 -8.04
CA ARG A 75 2.93 -4.72 -8.64
C ARG A 75 2.89 -4.82 -10.16
N LYS A 76 2.12 -5.77 -10.69
CA LYS A 76 1.91 -5.91 -12.13
C LYS A 76 1.28 -4.64 -12.73
N ILE A 77 0.24 -4.10 -12.10
CA ILE A 77 -0.41 -2.84 -12.53
C ILE A 77 0.58 -1.68 -12.54
N ALA A 78 1.37 -1.50 -11.48
CA ALA A 78 2.39 -0.45 -11.43
C ALA A 78 3.53 -0.66 -12.45
N HIS A 79 3.79 -1.91 -12.85
CA HIS A 79 4.76 -2.22 -13.90
C HIS A 79 4.21 -1.88 -15.29
N GLU A 80 2.94 -2.20 -15.55
CA GLU A 80 2.24 -1.95 -16.82
C GLU A 80 1.78 -0.50 -16.99
N CYS A 81 1.66 0.27 -15.90
CA CYS A 81 1.27 1.68 -15.95
C CYS A 81 2.24 2.51 -16.79
N GLN A 82 1.71 3.20 -17.81
CA GLN A 82 2.49 4.02 -18.72
C GLN A 82 3.22 5.15 -18.00
N TRP A 83 2.54 5.86 -17.10
CA TRP A 83 3.16 6.93 -16.30
C TRP A 83 4.34 6.39 -15.49
N CYS A 84 4.17 5.25 -14.79
CA CYS A 84 5.26 4.63 -14.04
C CYS A 84 6.39 4.15 -14.92
N ARG A 85 6.08 3.64 -16.13
CA ARG A 85 7.08 3.19 -17.09
C ARG A 85 7.95 4.37 -17.53
N THR A 86 7.34 5.47 -17.95
CA THR A 86 8.05 6.71 -18.31
C THR A 86 8.83 7.28 -17.13
N ASN A 87 8.22 7.37 -15.94
CA ASN A 87 8.90 7.89 -14.76
C ASN A 87 10.12 7.04 -14.31
N ARG A 88 10.09 5.72 -14.55
CA ARG A 88 11.23 4.84 -14.29
C ARG A 88 12.34 4.98 -15.33
N SER A 89 12.02 5.31 -16.58
CA SER A 89 13.03 5.49 -17.65
C SER A 89 13.69 6.87 -17.63
N LEU A 90 13.10 7.86 -16.97
CA LEU A 90 13.71 9.18 -16.85
C LEU A 90 14.99 9.09 -16.00
N PRO A 91 16.09 9.74 -16.45
CA PRO A 91 17.33 9.77 -15.68
C PRO A 91 17.04 10.45 -14.34
N LYS A 92 17.30 9.74 -13.25
CA LYS A 92 17.28 10.34 -11.92
C LYS A 92 18.60 11.04 -11.73
N MET A 93 18.57 12.36 -11.55
CA MET A 93 19.70 13.08 -11.01
C MET A 93 20.11 12.36 -9.71
N PRO A 94 21.41 12.10 -9.47
CA PRO A 94 21.84 11.68 -8.16
C PRO A 94 21.26 12.70 -7.17
N SER A 95 20.56 12.20 -6.15
CA SER A 95 20.12 13.03 -5.03
C SER A 95 21.31 13.84 -4.59
N ALA A 96 21.20 15.18 -4.55
CA ALA A 96 22.30 16.07 -4.18
C ALA A 96 23.02 15.46 -2.97
N GLU A 97 24.23 14.96 -3.23
CA GLU A 97 25.09 14.36 -2.23
C GLU A 97 25.62 15.52 -1.40
N GLY A 98 24.75 16.08 -0.57
CA GLY A 98 25.19 16.96 0.50
C GLY A 98 26.11 16.15 1.39
N ASP A 99 27.23 16.74 1.78
CA ASP A 99 28.17 16.12 2.70
C ASP A 99 27.41 15.56 3.91
N LEU A 100 27.74 14.33 4.28
CA LEU A 100 27.21 13.75 5.52
C LEU A 100 27.58 14.68 6.67
N PRO A 101 26.65 14.94 7.61
CA PRO A 101 26.97 15.74 8.79
C PRO A 101 28.17 15.09 9.52
N PRO A 102 29.09 15.89 10.09
CA PRO A 102 30.37 15.42 10.62
C PRO A 102 30.22 14.34 11.70
N GLU A 103 29.09 14.30 12.40
CA GLU A 103 28.71 13.27 13.37
C GLU A 103 28.61 11.88 12.73
N ARG A 104 28.24 11.78 11.45
CA ARG A 104 28.13 10.52 10.69
C ARG A 104 29.43 10.09 10.02
N LEU A 105 30.44 10.96 9.99
CA LEU A 105 31.76 10.70 9.40
C LEU A 105 32.79 10.23 10.45
N ARG A 106 32.40 10.17 11.74
CA ARG A 106 33.30 9.75 12.82
C ARG A 106 33.53 8.24 12.76
N HIS A 107 34.74 7.85 12.37
CA HIS A 107 35.18 6.46 12.46
C HIS A 107 35.40 6.09 13.94
N HIS A 108 34.96 4.89 14.35
CA HIS A 108 35.13 4.36 15.72
C HIS A 108 34.43 5.11 16.88
N GLN A 109 33.46 5.99 16.62
CA GLN A 109 32.61 6.56 17.68
C GLN A 109 31.16 6.10 17.52
N PRO A 110 30.50 5.62 18.59
CA PRO A 110 29.07 5.33 18.53
C PRO A 110 28.30 6.62 18.24
N LEU A 111 27.23 6.50 17.46
CA LEU A 111 26.22 7.57 17.34
C LEU A 111 25.82 7.98 18.76
N HIS A 112 25.90 9.28 19.07
CA HIS A 112 25.46 9.79 20.39
C HIS A 112 23.98 9.44 20.57
N VAL A 113 23.70 8.34 21.27
CA VAL A 113 22.39 8.07 21.84
C VAL A 113 22.36 8.89 23.12
N TYR A 114 21.82 10.10 23.06
CA TYR A 114 21.38 10.76 24.29
C TYR A 114 20.14 10.03 24.77
N SER A 115 20.33 8.87 25.40
CA SER A 115 19.32 8.26 26.26
C SER A 115 19.29 9.07 27.56
N GLY A 116 18.75 10.28 27.46
CA GLY A 116 18.30 11.06 28.60
C GLY A 116 16.90 10.59 28.98
N LEU A 117 16.82 10.02 30.19
CA LEU A 117 15.70 10.02 31.13
C LEU A 117 14.31 10.37 30.60
#